data_AF-A0A6J7I3P5-F1
#
_entry.id   AF-A0A6J7I3P5-F1
#
_cell.length_a   1.000
_cell.length_b   1.000
_cell.length_c   1.000
_cell.angle_alpha   90.00
_cell.angle_beta   90.00
_cell.angle_gamma   90.00
#
_symmetry.space_group_name_H-M   'P 1'
#
loop_
_entity.id
_entity.type
_entity.pdbx_description
1 polymer ?
#
loop_
_entity_poly.entity_id
_entity_poly.type
_entity_poly.pdbx_seq_one_letter_code
_entity_poly.pdbx_strand_id
1 'polypeptide(L)' 'MLFGTPEDVRPLEGEIAHRLTAALTALGYPTNDLAASLSQVAGVENLEERLGPEGIDIVVLEHLEGLVRRKI' A
#
# COMPACT_ATOMS: atom_id res chain seq x y z
N MET A 1 9.92 -1.39 11.23
CA MET A 1 10.68 -2.20 10.24
C MET A 1 9.76 -2.50 9.06
N LEU A 2 10.23 -2.94 7.88
CA LEU A 2 9.31 -3.22 6.75
C LEU A 2 8.43 -4.46 6.98
N PHE A 3 9.03 -5.54 7.48
CA PHE A 3 8.33 -6.78 7.80
C PHE A 3 7.99 -6.84 9.29
N GLY A 4 6.88 -7.48 9.63
CA GLY A 4 6.39 -7.65 11.00
C GLY A 4 4.92 -7.29 11.18
N THR A 5 4.45 -7.22 12.42
CA THR A 5 3.07 -6.85 12.74
C THR A 5 2.80 -5.37 12.49
N PRO A 6 1.58 -4.94 12.13
CA PRO A 6 1.21 -3.54 11.97
C PRO A 6 1.54 -2.70 13.22
N GLU A 7 2.09 -1.52 13.02
CA GLU A 7 2.50 -0.54 14.04
C GLU A 7 1.68 0.76 13.93
N ASP A 8 1.46 1.27 12.71
CA ASP A 8 0.71 2.51 12.46
C ASP A 8 -0.29 2.34 11.32
N VAL A 9 -1.44 1.76 11.64
CA VAL A 9 -2.54 1.49 10.69
C VAL A 9 -3.36 2.76 10.47
N ARG A 10 -3.52 3.13 9.20
CA ARG A 10 -4.32 4.27 8.76
C ARG A 10 -5.48 3.81 7.87
N PRO A 11 -6.66 4.45 7.97
CA PRO A 11 -7.80 4.14 7.11
C PRO A 11 -7.47 4.45 5.65
N LEU A 12 -8.06 3.67 4.73
CA LEU A 12 -7.94 3.83 3.29
C LEU A 12 -8.82 4.98 2.76
N GLU A 13 -8.68 6.15 3.37
CA GLU A 13 -9.49 7.33 3.11
C GLU A 13 -8.64 8.59 3.02
N GLY A 14 -9.24 9.67 2.51
CA GLY A 14 -8.61 10.99 2.44
C GLY A 14 -7.24 10.96 1.76
N GLU A 15 -6.24 11.50 2.45
CA GLU A 15 -4.86 11.59 1.94
C GLU A 15 -4.23 10.21 1.71
N ILE A 16 -4.51 9.24 2.58
CA ILE A 16 -3.94 7.88 2.47
C ILE A 16 -4.45 7.20 1.20
N ALA A 17 -5.76 7.29 0.93
CA ALA A 17 -6.35 6.79 -0.30
C ALA A 17 -5.71 7.43 -1.53
N HIS A 18 -5.56 8.76 -1.54
CA HIS A 18 -5.00 9.49 -2.67
C HIS A 18 -3.55 9.08 -2.97
N ARG A 19 -2.71 9.00 -1.94
CA ARG A 19 -1.31 8.58 -2.05
C ARG A 19 -1.19 7.13 -2.53
N LEU A 20 -2.01 6.25 -1.96
CA LEU A 20 -2.02 4.84 -2.35
C LEU A 20 -2.48 4.66 -3.81
N THR A 21 -3.54 5.36 -4.23
CA THR A 21 -4.00 5.37 -5.64
C THR A 21 -2.88 5.83 -6.57
N ALA A 22 -2.18 6.91 -6.24
CA ALA A 22 -1.08 7.42 -7.05
C ALA A 22 0.06 6.38 -7.16
N ALA A 23 0.45 5.78 -6.04
CA ALA A 23 1.52 4.77 -6.02
C ALA A 23 1.15 3.53 -6.84
N LEU A 24 -0.05 2.97 -6.62
CA LEU A 24 -0.54 1.78 -7.34
C LEU A 24 -0.66 2.04 -8.85
N THR A 25 -1.17 3.22 -9.24
CA THR A 25 -1.28 3.62 -10.65
C THR A 25 0.09 3.67 -11.31
N ALA A 26 1.10 4.27 -10.66
CA ALA A 26 2.47 4.34 -11.18
C ALA A 26 3.14 2.95 -11.25
N LEU A 27 2.80 2.06 -10.32
CA LEU A 27 3.25 0.67 -10.36
C LEU A 27 2.54 -0.16 -11.43
N GLY A 28 1.40 0.29 -11.95
CA GLY A 28 0.64 -0.36 -13.03
C GLY A 28 -0.51 -1.23 -12.54
N TYR A 29 -0.92 -1.10 -11.28
CA TYR A 29 -2.09 -1.76 -10.72
C TYR A 29 -3.36 -0.97 -11.01
N PRO A 30 -4.51 -1.64 -11.20
CA PRO A 30 -5.80 -0.96 -11.29
C PRO A 30 -6.13 -0.21 -9.99
N THR A 31 -7.04 0.76 -10.03
CA THR A 31 -7.43 1.57 -8.85
C THR A 31 -8.93 1.78 -8.71
N ASN A 32 -9.73 1.06 -9.50
CA ASN A 32 -11.19 0.99 -9.37
C ASN A 32 -11.62 0.26 -8.08
N ASP A 33 -10.77 -0.65 -7.59
CA ASP A 33 -10.89 -1.28 -6.28
C ASP A 33 -9.54 -1.17 -5.58
N LEU A 34 -9.44 -0.20 -4.66
CA LEU A 34 -8.20 0.11 -3.96
C LEU A 34 -7.77 -1.02 -3.02
N ALA A 35 -8.74 -1.66 -2.36
CA ALA A 35 -8.47 -2.74 -1.42
C ALA A 35 -7.98 -4.00 -2.14
N ALA A 36 -8.61 -4.37 -3.26
CA ALA A 36 -8.17 -5.50 -4.06
C ALA A 36 -6.76 -5.29 -4.63
N SER A 37 -6.48 -4.08 -5.11
CA SER A 37 -5.17 -3.73 -5.70
C SER A 37 -4.07 -3.67 -4.65
N LEU A 38 -4.39 -3.15 -3.46
CA LEU A 38 -3.51 -3.19 -2.29
C LEU A 38 -3.20 -4.63 -1.87
N SER A 39 -4.23 -5.48 -1.77
CA SER A 39 -4.04 -6.90 -1.45
C SER A 39 -3.17 -7.61 -2.48
N GLN A 40 -3.34 -7.30 -3.76
CA GLN A 40 -2.54 -7.89 -4.83
C GLN A 40 -1.06 -7.49 -4.73
N VAL A 41 -0.76 -6.19 -4.59
CA VAL A 41 0.65 -5.75 -4.48
C VAL A 41 1.28 -6.21 -3.17
N ALA A 42 0.52 -6.26 -2.08
CA ALA A 42 1.02 -6.78 -0.81
C ALA A 42 1.42 -8.25 -0.93
N GLY A 43 0.67 -9.08 -1.66
CA GLY A 43 1.05 -10.46 -1.94
C GLY A 43 2.32 -10.63 -2.76
N VAL A 44 2.58 -9.71 -3.69
CA VAL A 44 3.83 -9.73 -4.48
C VAL A 44 5.03 -9.30 -3.63
N GLU A 45 4.84 -8.28 -2.77
CA GLU A 45 5.90 -7.69 -1.94
C GLU A 45 6.09 -8.39 -0.59
N ASN A 46 5.30 -9.42 -0.26
CA ASN A 46 5.26 -10.11 1.04
C ASN A 46 4.93 -9.16 2.21
N LEU A 47 3.86 -8.38 2.06
CA LEU A 47 3.40 -7.37 3.02
C LEU A 47 1.98 -7.63 3.53
N GLU A 48 1.39 -8.82 3.30
CA GLU A 48 0.01 -9.14 3.69
C GLU A 48 -0.18 -9.03 5.20
N GLU A 49 0.81 -9.43 5.99
CA GLU A 49 0.78 -9.35 7.46
C GLU A 49 0.72 -7.91 7.99
N ARG A 50 1.02 -6.92 7.13
CA ARG A 50 1.00 -5.49 7.45
C ARG A 50 -0.35 -4.84 7.13
N LEU A 51 -1.26 -5.55 6.46
CA LEU A 51 -2.62 -5.08 6.19
C LEU A 51 -3.52 -5.37 7.38
N GLY A 52 -4.43 -4.44 7.68
CA GLY A 52 -5.42 -4.59 8.73
C GLY A 52 -6.84 -4.40 8.21
N PRO A 53 -7.85 -4.92 8.92
CA PRO A 53 -9.25 -4.67 8.56
C PRO A 53 -9.61 -3.17 8.58
N GLU A 54 -8.88 -2.39 9.40
CA GLU A 54 -9.05 -0.94 9.55
C GLU A 54 -8.23 -0.13 8.53
N GLY A 55 -7.41 -0.78 7.68
CA GLY A 55 -6.68 -0.12 6.60
C GLY A 55 -5.26 -0.63 6.38
N ILE A 56 -4.31 0.31 6.18
CA ILE A 56 -2.94 0.01 5.76
C ILE A 56 -1.94 0.55 6.77
N ASP A 57 -0.91 -0.23 7.08
CA ASP A 57 0.23 0.32 7.82
C ASP A 57 1.03 1.31 6.96
N ILE A 58 1.35 2.48 7.53
CA ILE A 58 2.07 3.55 6.85
C ILE A 58 3.37 3.10 6.16
N VAL A 59 4.10 2.14 6.72
CA VAL A 59 5.35 1.65 6.13
C VAL A 59 5.11 0.92 4.80
N VAL A 60 3.94 0.29 4.62
CA VAL A 60 3.57 -0.30 3.33
C VAL A 60 3.42 0.81 2.28
N LEU A 61 2.72 1.90 2.62
CA LEU A 61 2.57 3.04 1.71
C LEU A 61 3.93 3.65 1.36
N GLU A 62 4.79 3.87 2.35
CA GLU A 62 6.16 4.39 2.15
C GLU A 62 7.00 3.47 1.25
N HIS A 63 6.87 2.15 1.43
CA HIS A 63 7.57 1.17 0.59
C HIS A 63 7.09 1.22 -0.86
N LEU A 64 5.78 1.28 -1.09
CA LEU A 64 5.19 1.40 -2.43
C LEU A 64 5.62 2.70 -3.12
N GLU A 65 5.60 3.83 -2.41
CA GLU A 65 6.13 5.10 -2.92
C GLU A 65 7.63 4.99 -3.23
N GLY A 66 8.39 4.25 -2.42
CA GLY A 66 9.79 3.94 -2.68
C GLY A 66 10.00 3.12 -3.95
N LEU A 67 9.15 2.12 -4.23
CA LEU A 67 9.19 1.34 -5.48
C LEU A 67 8.94 2.23 -6.69
N VAL A 68 7.95 3.13 -6.61
CA VAL A 68 7.67 4.09 -7.68
C VAL A 68 8.90 4.92 -8.00
N ARG A 69 9.59 5.45 -6.99
CA ARG A 69 10.81 6.25 -7.19
C ARG A 69 11.95 5.47 -7.84
N ARG A 70 12.01 4.14 -7.67
CA ARG A 70 13.01 3.27 -8.30
C ARG A 70 12.66 2.86 -9.74
N LYS A 71 11.38 2.96 -10.11
CA LYS A 71 10.86 2.58 -11.43
C LYS A 71 11.04 3.70 -12.47
N ILE A 72 11.24 4.94 -12.02
CA ILE A 72 11.38 6.16 -12.83
C ILE A 72 12.86 6.43 -13.11
#